data_AF-A0A4Z0BAF1-F1
#
_entry.id   AF-A0A4Z0BAF1-F1
#
_cell.length_a   1.000
_cell.length_b   1.000
_cell.length_c   1.000
_cell.angle_alpha   90.00
_cell.angle_beta   90.00
_cell.angle_gamma   90.00
#
_symmetry.space_group_name_H-M   'P 1'
#
loop_
_entity.id
_entity.type
_entity.pdbx_description
1 polymer ?
#
loop_
_entity_poly.entity_id
_entity_poly.type
_entity_poly.pdbx_seq_one_letter_code
_entity_poly.pdbx_strand_id
1 'polypeptide(L)'
;METCQNPCLFWCEDETSDISVDQLLLASRQWSSRIESYPSSADIQMRSTQQMSITLPIEMAAMVKAKVAAGDYASESEVIRDGLRVLLARDRAMEAWLRDEVIPAAAALEANPGRALSAEQVREHMKAKRQRKGSDKP
;
A
#
# COMPACT_ATOMS: atom_id res chain seq x y z
N MET A 1 48.45 -1.72 -4.83
CA MET A 1 47.43 -0.91 -4.15
C MET A 1 46.11 -1.27 -4.76
N GLU A 2 45.11 -1.49 -3.90
CA GLU A 2 43.68 -1.68 -4.21
C GLU A 2 43.25 -3.08 -4.66
N THR A 3 42.68 -3.82 -3.72
CA THR A 3 41.76 -4.94 -3.96
C THR A 3 40.37 -4.54 -3.45
N CYS A 4 39.39 -4.61 -4.34
CA CYS A 4 37.97 -4.60 -4.02
C CYS A 4 37.50 -5.95 -3.43
N GLN A 5 36.45 -5.87 -2.61
CA GLN A 5 35.36 -6.84 -2.38
C GLN A 5 35.59 -8.15 -1.58
N ASN A 6 35.00 -8.16 -0.36
CA ASN A 6 34.08 -9.14 0.31
C ASN A 6 34.37 -10.67 0.23
N PRO A 7 33.96 -11.54 1.22
CA PRO A 7 32.77 -11.45 2.10
C PRO A 7 32.88 -12.10 3.52
N CYS A 8 31.76 -12.05 4.29
CA CYS A 8 31.33 -12.97 5.35
C CYS A 8 32.23 -13.25 6.57
N LEU A 9 31.84 -12.71 7.74
CA LEU A 9 32.09 -13.34 9.05
C LEU A 9 30.87 -13.16 9.96
N PHE A 10 29.80 -13.86 9.62
CA PHE A 10 28.67 -14.08 10.52
C PHE A 10 28.52 -15.59 10.57
N TRP A 11 29.13 -16.23 11.58
CA TRP A 11 28.92 -17.57 12.15
C TRP A 11 30.22 -17.94 12.89
N CYS A 12 30.29 -17.69 14.20
CA CYS A 12 31.10 -18.52 15.09
C CYS A 12 30.18 -19.00 16.19
N GLU A 13 30.22 -20.32 16.37
CA GLU A 13 29.40 -21.12 17.25
C GLU A 13 29.57 -20.75 18.72
N ASP A 14 28.41 -20.56 19.35
CA ASP A 14 28.01 -21.07 20.65
C ASP A 14 29.08 -21.84 21.47
N GLU A 15 29.74 -21.16 22.40
CA GLU A 15 30.17 -21.79 23.65
C GLU A 15 29.25 -21.32 24.77
N THR A 16 28.15 -22.04 24.97
CA THR A 16 27.33 -21.92 26.17
C THR A 16 28.12 -22.44 27.37
N SER A 17 28.74 -21.52 28.11
CA SER A 17 29.17 -21.79 29.48
C SER A 17 27.95 -22.10 30.34
N ASP A 18 27.97 -23.24 31.03
CA ASP A 18 26.92 -23.73 31.93
C ASP A 18 26.47 -22.68 32.95
N ILE A 19 25.31 -22.05 32.69
CA ILE A 19 24.62 -21.21 33.65
C ILE A 19 23.81 -22.14 34.56
N SER A 20 24.33 -22.37 35.77
CA SER A 20 23.66 -23.15 36.81
C SER A 20 22.23 -22.65 37.06
N VAL A 21 21.28 -23.59 37.07
CA VAL A 21 19.83 -23.40 37.25
C VAL A 21 19.49 -22.59 38.51
N ASP A 22 20.36 -22.63 39.52
CA ASP A 22 20.20 -21.87 40.76
C ASP A 22 20.36 -20.35 40.56
N GLN A 23 21.15 -19.93 39.56
CA GLN A 23 21.36 -18.52 39.22
C GLN A 23 20.16 -17.93 38.47
N LEU A 24 19.47 -18.75 37.65
CA LEU A 24 18.22 -18.39 36.98
C LEU A 24 17.07 -18.20 37.99
N LEU A 25 17.02 -19.02 39.03
CA LEU A 25 15.98 -18.92 40.07
C LEU A 25 16.16 -17.69 40.97
N LEU A 26 17.40 -17.29 41.29
CA LEU A 26 17.67 -16.03 42.01
C LEU A 26 17.35 -14.78 41.16
N ALA A 27 17.68 -14.81 39.87
CA ALA A 27 17.30 -13.74 38.93
C ALA A 27 15.77 -13.61 38.82
N SER A 28 15.04 -14.73 38.84
CA SER A 28 13.57 -14.71 38.77
C SER A 28 12.90 -14.05 39.99
N ARG A 29 13.50 -14.19 41.19
CA ARG A 29 12.96 -13.58 42.42
C ARG A 29 13.19 -12.07 42.49
N GLN A 30 14.35 -11.59 42.01
CA GLN A 30 14.62 -10.15 41.97
C GLN A 30 13.82 -9.46 40.85
N TRP A 31 13.50 -10.19 39.78
CA TRP A 31 12.70 -9.68 38.67
C TRP A 31 11.22 -9.50 39.04
N SER A 32 10.71 -10.28 40.01
CA SER A 32 9.30 -10.20 40.43
C SER A 32 8.93 -8.89 41.13
N SER A 33 9.89 -8.18 41.74
CA SER A 33 9.63 -6.89 42.41
C SER A 33 9.74 -5.67 41.48
N ARG A 34 10.18 -5.86 40.24
CA ARG A 34 10.33 -4.79 39.22
C ARG A 34 9.18 -4.76 38.21
N ILE A 35 8.32 -5.78 38.20
CA ILE A 35 7.18 -5.91 37.28
C ILE A 35 6.03 -4.93 37.61
N GLU A 36 6.00 -4.36 38.82
CA GLU A 36 4.98 -3.39 39.27
C GLU A 36 5.08 -2.01 38.59
N SER A 37 6.03 -1.78 37.67
CA SER A 37 6.29 -0.47 37.06
C SER A 37 6.10 -0.40 35.54
N TYR A 38 5.40 -1.36 34.93
CA TYR A 38 4.89 -1.13 33.58
C TYR A 38 3.55 -0.39 33.67
N PRO A 39 3.40 0.81 33.08
CA PRO A 39 2.07 1.34 32.84
C PRO A 39 1.31 0.31 32.02
N SER A 40 0.22 -0.19 32.61
CA SER A 40 -0.71 -1.15 32.01
C SER A 40 -0.98 -0.78 30.56
N SER A 41 -0.82 -1.73 29.64
CA SER A 41 -1.08 -1.59 28.20
C SER A 41 -2.55 -1.25 27.87
N ALA A 42 -3.40 -1.03 28.88
CA ALA A 42 -4.80 -0.66 28.76
C ALA A 42 -5.06 0.78 28.31
N ASP A 43 -4.07 1.69 28.32
CA ASP A 43 -4.30 3.12 28.05
C ASP A 43 -3.62 3.68 26.78
N ILE A 44 -3.15 2.83 25.86
CA ILE A 44 -2.89 3.33 24.49
C ILE A 44 -4.22 3.32 23.75
N GLN A 45 -5.02 4.35 23.97
CA GLN A 45 -6.13 4.69 23.11
C GLN A 45 -5.57 4.92 21.70
N MET A 46 -5.58 3.88 20.86
CA MET A 46 -5.14 3.97 19.47
C MET A 46 -6.04 4.97 18.75
N ARG A 47 -5.59 6.22 18.64
CA ARG A 47 -6.27 7.19 17.79
C ARG A 47 -6.15 6.70 16.34
N SER A 48 -7.28 6.38 15.73
CA SER A 48 -7.38 5.98 14.32
C SER A 48 -7.13 7.15 13.34
N THR A 49 -7.03 8.37 13.86
CA THR A 49 -6.79 9.59 13.09
C THR A 49 -5.60 10.36 13.65
N GLN A 50 -4.67 10.73 12.78
CA GLN A 50 -3.55 11.60 13.10
C GLN A 50 -3.85 13.02 12.58
N GLN A 51 -3.70 14.03 13.45
CA GLN A 51 -3.78 15.43 13.05
C GLN A 51 -2.49 15.82 12.29
N MET A 52 -2.66 16.56 11.19
CA MET A 52 -1.56 17.04 10.36
C MET A 52 -1.87 18.44 9.82
N SER A 53 -0.85 19.27 9.67
CA SER A 53 -0.93 20.53 8.96
C SER A 53 -0.33 20.37 7.57
N ILE A 54 -1.05 20.78 6.54
CA ILE A 54 -0.61 20.72 5.14
C ILE A 54 -0.81 22.09 4.50
N THR A 55 0.16 22.50 3.69
CA THR A 55 0.04 23.73 2.90
C THR A 55 -0.55 23.38 1.54
N LEU A 56 -1.64 24.04 1.17
CA LEU A 56 -2.28 23.91 -0.13
C LEU A 56 -2.04 25.16 -0.98
N PRO A 57 -1.96 25.03 -2.32
CA PRO A 57 -2.07 26.17 -3.22
C PRO A 57 -3.35 26.97 -2.93
N ILE A 58 -3.29 28.30 -3.08
CA ILE A 58 -4.37 29.22 -2.71
C ILE A 58 -5.70 28.80 -3.35
N GLU A 59 -5.68 28.46 -4.65
CA GLU A 59 -6.87 28.05 -5.39
C GLU A 59 -7.49 26.76 -4.84
N MET A 60 -6.66 25.77 -4.51
CA MET A 60 -7.15 24.51 -3.94
C MET A 60 -7.72 24.70 -2.53
N ALA A 61 -7.08 25.53 -1.71
CA ALA A 61 -7.60 25.90 -0.39
C ALA A 61 -8.97 26.59 -0.50
N ALA A 62 -9.13 27.50 -1.47
CA ALA A 62 -10.40 28.16 -1.74
C ALA A 62 -11.48 27.16 -2.17
N MET A 63 -11.15 26.19 -3.03
CA MET A 63 -12.06 25.13 -3.45
C MET A 63 -12.51 24.25 -2.27
N VAL A 64 -11.60 23.86 -1.38
CA VAL A 64 -11.95 23.07 -0.18
C VAL A 64 -12.88 23.88 0.74
N LYS A 65 -12.58 25.16 0.98
CA LYS A 65 -13.44 26.04 1.79
C LYS A 65 -14.82 26.22 1.17
N ALA A 66 -14.91 26.37 -0.16
CA ALA A 66 -16.19 26.51 -0.86
C ALA A 66 -17.07 25.27 -0.69
N LYS A 67 -16.49 24.06 -0.73
CA LYS A 67 -17.21 22.81 -0.50
C LYS A 67 -17.81 22.71 0.91
N VAL A 68 -17.06 23.14 1.92
CA VAL A 68 -17.55 23.18 3.31
C VAL A 68 -18.63 24.27 3.46
N ALA A 69 -18.41 25.45 2.89
CA ALA A 69 -19.38 26.55 2.94
C ALA A 69 -20.71 26.23 2.22
N ALA A 70 -20.66 25.41 1.15
CA ALA A 70 -21.84 24.90 0.47
C ALA A 70 -22.63 23.87 1.30
N GLY A 71 -22.04 23.34 2.38
CA GLY A 71 -22.64 22.29 3.20
C GLY A 71 -22.46 20.87 2.64
N ASP A 72 -21.69 20.69 1.56
CA ASP A 72 -21.40 19.37 0.97
C ASP A 72 -20.57 18.49 1.93
N TYR A 73 -19.77 19.13 2.79
CA TYR A 73 -18.89 18.47 3.76
C TYR A 73 -18.91 19.23 5.10
N ALA A 74 -18.77 18.51 6.21
CA ALA A 74 -18.80 19.10 7.55
C ALA A 74 -17.47 19.78 7.94
N SER A 75 -16.36 19.43 7.30
CA SER A 75 -15.03 20.01 7.56
C SER A 75 -14.07 19.86 6.39
N GLU A 76 -13.02 20.67 6.38
CA GLU A 76 -11.96 20.59 5.36
C GLU A 76 -11.24 19.23 5.42
N SER A 77 -11.05 18.67 6.62
CA SER A 77 -10.46 17.35 6.79
C SER A 77 -11.30 16.23 6.17
N GLU A 78 -12.63 16.41 6.09
CA GLU A 78 -13.51 15.45 5.44
C GLU A 78 -13.35 15.47 3.93
N VAL A 79 -13.31 16.67 3.33
CA VAL A 79 -13.05 16.85 1.90
C VAL A 79 -11.75 16.16 1.49
N ILE A 80 -10.68 16.35 2.27
CA ILE A 80 -9.38 15.74 1.99
C ILE A 80 -9.43 14.23 2.13
N ARG A 81 -10.04 13.69 3.20
CA ARG A 81 -10.16 12.23 3.36
C ARG A 81 -10.97 11.59 2.25
N ASP A 82 -12.06 12.22 1.82
CA ASP A 82 -12.88 11.73 0.71
C ASP A 82 -12.10 11.72 -0.61
N GLY A 83 -11.42 12.83 -0.92
CA GLY A 83 -10.54 12.91 -2.09
C GLY A 83 -9.44 11.84 -2.11
N LEU A 84 -8.82 11.55 -0.95
CA LEU A 84 -7.80 10.51 -0.83
C LEU A 84 -8.38 9.10 -1.03
N ARG A 85 -9.62 8.83 -0.60
CA ARG A 85 -10.27 7.53 -0.85
C ARG A 85 -10.52 7.31 -2.33
N VAL A 86 -11.00 8.33 -3.03
CA VAL A 86 -11.23 8.26 -4.49
C VAL A 86 -9.93 8.03 -5.23
N LEU A 87 -8.86 8.74 -4.85
CA LEU A 87 -7.53 8.55 -5.43
C LEU A 87 -7.04 7.11 -5.25
N LEU A 88 -7.11 6.58 -4.02
CA LEU A 88 -6.68 5.22 -3.73
C LEU A 88 -7.51 4.16 -4.47
N ALA A 89 -8.82 4.36 -4.59
CA ALA A 89 -9.69 3.45 -5.34
C ALA A 89 -9.31 3.42 -6.83
N ARG A 90 -9.05 4.59 -7.43
CA ARG A 90 -8.58 4.71 -8.81
C ARG A 90 -7.23 4.02 -9.00
N ASP A 91 -6.27 4.26 -8.11
CA ASP A 91 -4.93 3.69 -8.23
C ASP A 91 -4.97 2.17 -8.11
N ARG A 92 -5.76 1.61 -7.18
CA ARG A 92 -5.97 0.16 -7.07
C ARG A 92 -6.62 -0.44 -8.31
N ALA A 93 -7.63 0.23 -8.87
CA ALA A 93 -8.29 -0.25 -10.09
C ALA A 93 -7.33 -0.25 -11.28
N MET A 94 -6.50 0.79 -11.40
CA MET A 94 -5.49 0.90 -12.43
C MET A 94 -4.41 -0.18 -12.28
N GLU A 95 -3.91 -0.40 -11.06
CA GLU A 95 -2.92 -1.43 -10.78
C GLU A 95 -3.45 -2.83 -11.05
N ALA A 96 -4.68 -3.12 -10.62
CA ALA A 96 -5.32 -4.41 -10.89
C ALA A 96 -5.46 -4.64 -12.40
N TRP A 97 -5.92 -3.64 -13.16
CA TRP A 97 -6.02 -3.73 -14.61
C TRP A 97 -4.65 -3.93 -15.28
N LEU A 98 -3.61 -3.21 -14.85
CA LEU A 98 -2.26 -3.39 -15.37
C LEU A 98 -1.77 -4.82 -15.12
N ARG A 99 -1.92 -5.30 -13.88
CA ARG A 99 -1.46 -6.63 -13.46
C ARG A 99 -2.22 -7.77 -14.12
N ASP A 100 -3.54 -7.67 -14.21
CA ASP A 100 -4.40 -8.79 -14.63
C ASP A 100 -4.68 -8.82 -16.13
N GLU A 101 -4.64 -7.67 -16.81
CA GLU A 101 -5.01 -7.58 -18.23
C GLU A 101 -3.81 -7.20 -19.10
N VAL A 102 -3.12 -6.11 -18.75
CA VAL A 102 -2.08 -5.54 -19.61
C VAL A 102 -0.81 -6.39 -19.62
N ILE A 103 -0.30 -6.79 -18.46
CA ILE A 103 0.91 -7.62 -18.36
C ILE A 103 0.72 -8.96 -19.09
N PRO A 104 -0.36 -9.74 -18.87
CA PRO A 104 -0.57 -10.98 -19.62
C PRO A 104 -0.77 -10.75 -21.12
N ALA A 105 -1.46 -9.67 -21.52
CA ALA A 105 -1.61 -9.34 -22.92
C ALA A 105 -0.27 -8.99 -23.58
N ALA A 106 0.61 -8.27 -22.90
CA ALA A 106 1.95 -7.96 -23.39
C ALA A 106 2.81 -9.23 -23.51
N ALA A 107 2.86 -10.06 -22.46
CA ALA A 107 3.61 -11.31 -22.46
C ALA A 107 3.17 -12.27 -23.58
N ALA A 108 1.87 -12.40 -23.82
CA ALA A 108 1.35 -13.23 -24.90
C ALA A 108 1.64 -12.65 -26.30
N LEU A 109 1.80 -11.33 -26.43
CA LEU A 109 2.22 -10.69 -27.69
C LEU A 109 3.71 -10.90 -27.95
N GLU A 110 4.53 -10.81 -26.91
CA GLU A 110 5.96 -11.10 -26.99
C GLU A 110 6.21 -12.58 -27.35
N ALA A 111 5.48 -13.50 -26.70
CA ALA A 111 5.58 -14.94 -26.98
C ALA A 111 5.05 -15.33 -28.37
N ASN A 112 4.06 -14.61 -28.91
CA ASN A 112 3.52 -14.84 -30.24
C ASN A 112 3.25 -13.52 -30.98
N PRO A 113 4.26 -12.97 -31.68
CA PRO A 113 4.13 -11.72 -32.43
C PRO A 113 3.07 -11.77 -33.53
N GLY A 114 2.75 -12.95 -34.05
CA GLY A 114 1.74 -13.14 -35.10
C GLY A 114 0.31 -12.82 -34.67
N ARG A 115 0.05 -12.63 -33.36
CA ARG A 115 -1.26 -12.15 -32.87
C ARG A 115 -1.47 -10.65 -33.01
N ALA A 116 -0.43 -9.89 -33.37
CA ALA A 116 -0.52 -8.45 -33.57
C ALA A 116 -1.54 -8.15 -34.68
N LEU A 117 -2.44 -7.21 -34.42
CA LEU A 117 -3.39 -6.72 -35.41
C LEU A 117 -2.93 -5.37 -35.96
N SER A 118 -3.07 -5.17 -37.27
CA SER A 118 -2.91 -3.86 -37.87
C SER A 118 -4.02 -2.90 -37.41
N ALA A 119 -3.79 -1.60 -37.55
CA ALA A 119 -4.79 -0.59 -37.18
C ALA A 119 -6.12 -0.76 -37.94
N GLU A 120 -6.07 -1.23 -39.17
CA GLU A 120 -7.25 -1.53 -39.99
C GLU A 120 -8.02 -2.74 -39.44
N GLN A 121 -7.32 -3.84 -39.14
CA GLN A 121 -7.90 -5.05 -38.56
C GLN A 121 -8.54 -4.77 -37.18
N VAL A 122 -7.94 -3.92 -36.36
CA VAL A 122 -8.53 -3.49 -35.07
C VAL A 122 -9.84 -2.73 -35.30
N ARG A 123 -9.89 -1.80 -36.28
CA ARG A 123 -11.11 -1.05 -36.59
C ARG A 123 -12.24 -1.96 -37.06
N GLU A 124 -11.93 -2.90 -37.95
CA GLU A 124 -12.90 -3.90 -38.43
C GLU A 124 -13.41 -4.77 -37.28
N HIS A 125 -12.50 -5.27 -36.44
CA HIS A 125 -12.86 -6.07 -35.27
C HIS A 125 -13.79 -5.32 -34.31
N MET A 126 -13.49 -4.04 -34.03
CA MET A 126 -14.32 -3.20 -33.17
C MET A 126 -15.68 -2.87 -33.79
N LYS A 127 -15.74 -2.66 -35.11
CA LYS A 127 -17.00 -2.46 -35.86
C LYS A 127 -17.89 -3.71 -35.74
N ALA A 128 -17.33 -4.90 -35.97
CA ALA A 128 -18.03 -6.17 -35.85
C ALA A 128 -18.55 -6.39 -34.40
N LYS A 129 -17.72 -6.09 -33.39
CA LYS A 129 -18.11 -6.19 -31.97
C LYS A 129 -19.28 -5.27 -31.62
N ARG A 130 -19.31 -4.04 -32.15
CA ARG A 130 -20.42 -3.08 -31.95
C ARG A 130 -21.72 -3.55 -32.61
N GLN A 131 -21.64 -4.12 -33.82
CA GLN A 131 -22.81 -4.64 -34.53
C GLN A 131 -23.47 -5.80 -33.77
N ARG A 132 -22.67 -6.73 -33.24
CA ARG A 132 -23.15 -7.85 -32.41
C ARG A 132 -23.85 -7.38 -31.13
N LYS A 133 -23.34 -6.32 -30.49
CA LYS A 133 -23.95 -5.74 -29.29
C LYS A 133 -25.21 -4.91 -29.60
N GLY A 134 -25.35 -4.40 -30.82
CA GLY A 134 -26.53 -3.65 -31.28
C GLY A 134 -27.69 -4.55 -31.71
N SER A 135 -27.43 -5.77 -32.15
CA SER A 135 -28.46 -6.77 -32.50
C SER A 135 -29.04 -7.53 -31.31
N ASP A 136 -28.46 -7.37 -30.11
CA ASP A 136 -28.83 -8.05 -28.87
C ASP A 136 -29.68 -7.16 -27.93
N LYS A 137 -30.38 -6.18 -28.51
CA LYS A 137 -31.30 -5.30 -27.77
C LYS A 137 -32.73 -5.54 -28.26
N PRO A 138 -33.69 -5.91 -27.38
CA PRO A 138 -35.11 -5.92 -27.74
C PRO A 138 -35.66 -4.51 -27.97
#